data_AF-A0A534YTN8-F1
#
_entry.id   AF-A0A534YTN8-F1
#
_cell.length_a   1.000
_cell.length_b   1.000
_cell.length_c   1.000
_cell.angle_alpha   90.00
_cell.angle_beta   90.00
_cell.angle_gamma   90.00
#
_symmetry.space_group_name_H-M   'P 1'
#
loop_
_entity.id
_entity.type
_entity.pdbx_description
1 polymer ?
#
loop_
_entity_poly.entity_id
_entity_poly.type
_entity_poly.pdbx_seq_one_letter_code
_entity_poly.pdbx_strand_id
1 'polypeptide(L)'
;MNRAVRRGTGVSIVLLAAAALLISPGRGYSQTQGMERRQNRRENRDDARGTRQQGRHDARDAKQECKDAGGNRIDCRHQKREIKQDARGKARDMKYGTTGEADK
;
A
#
# COMPACT_ATOMS: atom_id res chain seq x y z
N MET A 1 8.74 28.09 -59.58
CA MET A 1 9.70 28.35 -58.49
C MET A 1 9.13 28.09 -57.07
N ASN A 2 8.03 27.32 -56.91
CA ASN A 2 7.31 27.23 -55.60
C ASN A 2 7.42 25.87 -54.89
N ARG A 3 8.10 24.87 -55.46
CA ARG A 3 8.27 23.53 -54.86
C ARG A 3 9.49 23.41 -53.95
N ALA A 4 10.56 24.16 -54.21
CA ALA A 4 11.76 24.15 -53.38
C ALA A 4 11.54 24.90 -52.05
N VAL A 5 10.85 26.05 -52.10
CA VAL A 5 10.49 26.87 -50.92
C VAL A 5 9.56 26.10 -49.97
N ARG A 6 8.58 25.35 -50.50
CA ARG A 6 7.68 24.50 -49.71
C ARG A 6 8.37 23.30 -49.06
N ARG A 7 9.44 22.78 -49.67
CA ARG A 7 10.22 21.66 -49.11
C ARG A 7 11.15 22.12 -47.99
N GLY A 8 11.78 23.30 -48.13
CA GLY A 8 12.63 23.87 -47.08
C GLY A 8 11.87 24.19 -45.80
N THR A 9 10.69 24.79 -45.90
CA THR A 9 9.87 25.14 -44.73
C THR A 9 9.32 23.93 -44.00
N GLY A 10 8.94 22.87 -44.72
CA GLY A 10 8.48 21.61 -44.11
C GLY A 10 9.58 20.90 -43.31
N VAL A 11 10.81 20.87 -43.82
CA VAL A 11 11.96 20.28 -43.13
C VAL A 11 12.33 21.09 -41.88
N SER A 12 12.29 22.43 -41.96
CA SER A 12 12.51 23.29 -40.80
C SER A 12 11.48 23.10 -39.68
N ILE A 13 10.20 22.92 -40.02
CA ILE A 13 9.15 22.66 -39.02
C ILE A 13 9.35 21.30 -38.34
N VAL A 14 9.73 20.27 -39.10
CA VAL A 14 10.01 18.93 -38.55
C VAL A 14 11.23 18.95 -37.63
N LEU A 15 12.29 19.68 -38.00
CA LEU A 15 13.48 19.84 -37.16
C LEU A 15 13.20 20.62 -35.87
N LEU A 16 12.38 21.67 -35.94
CA LEU A 16 11.95 22.43 -34.76
C LEU A 16 11.08 21.60 -33.80
N ALA A 17 10.18 20.78 -34.34
CA ALA A 17 9.35 19.87 -33.53
C ALA A 17 10.19 18.77 -32.85
N ALA A 18 11.19 18.23 -33.54
CA ALA A 18 12.13 17.27 -32.97
C ALA A 18 13.01 17.88 -31.87
N ALA A 19 13.47 19.12 -32.05
CA ALA A 19 14.23 19.84 -31.02
C ALA A 19 13.38 20.16 -29.79
N ALA A 20 12.09 20.48 -29.95
CA ALA A 20 11.19 20.76 -28.83
C ALA A 20 10.95 19.53 -27.93
N LEU A 21 10.96 18.31 -28.48
CA LEU A 21 10.86 17.07 -27.70
C LEU A 21 12.09 16.81 -26.82
N LEU A 22 13.27 17.31 -27.20
CA LEU A 22 14.52 17.17 -26.44
C LEU A 22 14.63 18.17 -25.28
N ILE A 23 13.83 19.24 -25.29
CA ILE A 23 13.83 20.28 -24.24
C ILE A 23 12.78 20.00 -23.16
N SER A 24 11.92 18.98 -23.34
CA SER A 24 10.99 18.57 -22.29
C SER A 24 11.80 18.20 -21.03
N PRO A 25 11.63 18.91 -19.90
CA PRO A 25 12.24 18.46 -18.66
C PRO A 25 11.74 17.04 -18.41
N GLY A 26 12.67 16.08 -18.33
CA GLY A 26 12.33 14.70 -17.97
C GLY A 26 11.54 14.73 -16.66
N ARG A 27 10.54 13.86 -16.52
CA ARG A 27 9.81 13.74 -15.25
C ARG A 27 10.83 13.42 -14.16
N GLY A 28 11.21 14.44 -13.39
CA GLY A 28 12.11 14.30 -12.28
C GLY A 28 11.37 13.51 -11.21
N TYR A 29 11.64 12.22 -11.12
CA TYR A 29 11.23 11.44 -9.96
C TYR A 29 12.07 11.92 -8.78
N SER A 30 11.59 12.93 -8.07
CA SER A 30 12.16 13.37 -6.79
C SER A 30 11.74 12.37 -5.69
N GLN A 31 12.09 11.10 -5.85
CA GLN A 31 11.95 10.11 -4.79
C GLN A 31 13.06 10.40 -3.78
N THR A 32 12.70 11.09 -2.70
CA THR A 32 13.61 11.36 -1.60
C THR A 32 13.52 10.24 -0.58
N GLN A 33 14.57 10.02 0.20
CA GLN A 33 14.57 9.10 1.35
C GLN A 33 13.41 9.37 2.33
N GLY A 34 12.91 10.62 2.39
CA GLY A 34 11.72 10.98 3.17
C GLY A 34 10.41 10.40 2.62
N MET A 35 10.30 10.23 1.30
CA MET A 35 9.12 9.63 0.64
C MET A 35 9.05 8.13 0.91
N GLU A 36 10.17 7.41 0.82
CA GLU A 36 10.25 5.98 1.14
C GLU A 36 9.85 5.69 2.59
N ARG A 37 10.35 6.49 3.55
CA ARG A 37 9.95 6.38 4.96
C ARG A 37 8.45 6.64 5.15
N ARG A 38 7.87 7.58 4.40
CA ARG A 38 6.43 7.89 4.47
C ARG A 38 5.60 6.76 3.88
N GLN A 39 6.06 6.16 2.79
CA GLN A 39 5.40 5.03 2.14
C GLN A 39 5.40 3.79 3.04
N ASN A 40 6.56 3.39 3.56
CA ASN A 40 6.66 2.28 4.54
C ASN A 40 5.75 2.51 5.76
N ARG A 41 5.70 3.73 6.29
CA ARG A 41 4.81 4.04 7.43
C ARG A 41 3.33 3.96 7.06
N ARG A 42 2.96 4.15 5.79
CA ARG A 42 1.58 3.97 5.30
C ARG A 42 1.27 2.49 5.15
N GLU A 43 2.14 1.74 4.50
CA GLU A 43 2.02 0.28 4.32
C GLU A 43 1.85 -0.42 5.68
N ASN A 44 2.73 -0.16 6.65
CA ASN A 44 2.61 -0.73 8.00
C ASN A 44 1.30 -0.37 8.71
N ARG A 45 0.71 0.81 8.42
CA ARG A 45 -0.59 1.20 8.99
C ARG A 45 -1.74 0.47 8.33
N ASP A 46 -1.66 0.26 7.03
CA ASP A 46 -2.68 -0.44 6.25
C ASP A 46 -2.67 -1.94 6.59
N ASP A 47 -1.50 -2.56 6.70
CA ASP A 47 -1.35 -3.95 7.16
C ASP A 47 -1.87 -4.13 8.59
N ALA A 48 -1.47 -3.23 9.49
CA ALA A 48 -2.00 -3.23 10.85
C ALA A 48 -3.52 -3.02 10.89
N ARG A 49 -4.11 -2.31 9.93
CA ARG A 49 -5.56 -2.19 9.81
C ARG A 49 -6.17 -3.52 9.33
N GLY A 50 -5.59 -4.13 8.32
CA GLY A 50 -5.96 -5.45 7.80
C GLY A 50 -6.00 -6.50 8.92
N THR A 51 -4.92 -6.64 9.68
CA THR A 51 -4.82 -7.57 10.82
C THR A 51 -5.92 -7.37 11.87
N ARG A 52 -6.27 -6.11 12.18
CA ARG A 52 -7.39 -5.82 13.10
C ARG A 52 -8.75 -6.19 12.53
N GLN A 53 -8.94 -6.09 11.21
CA GLN A 53 -10.19 -6.49 10.58
C GLN A 53 -10.31 -8.00 10.50
N GLN A 54 -9.25 -8.69 10.06
CA GLN A 54 -9.20 -10.14 10.01
C GLN A 54 -9.51 -10.74 11.39
N GLY A 55 -8.80 -10.31 12.43
CA GLY A 55 -9.07 -10.76 13.80
C GLY A 55 -10.47 -10.41 14.33
N ARG A 56 -11.20 -9.45 13.74
CA ARG A 56 -12.62 -9.22 14.07
C ARG A 56 -13.54 -10.22 13.38
N HIS A 57 -13.21 -10.66 12.17
CA HIS A 57 -13.92 -11.71 11.45
C HIS A 57 -13.67 -13.06 12.14
N ASP A 58 -12.41 -13.43 12.35
CA ASP A 58 -12.03 -14.67 13.04
C ASP A 58 -12.69 -14.77 14.42
N ALA A 59 -12.71 -13.67 15.19
CA ALA A 59 -13.34 -13.67 16.51
C ALA A 59 -14.88 -13.72 16.47
N ARG A 60 -15.52 -13.44 15.34
CA ARG A 60 -16.96 -13.70 15.14
C ARG A 60 -17.19 -15.15 14.78
N ASP A 61 -16.36 -15.69 13.90
CA ASP A 61 -16.47 -17.06 13.40
C ASP A 61 -16.18 -18.07 14.51
N ALA A 62 -15.06 -17.92 15.23
CA ALA A 62 -14.73 -18.73 16.41
C ALA A 62 -15.80 -18.65 17.51
N LYS A 63 -16.44 -17.48 17.67
CA LYS A 63 -17.57 -17.36 18.61
C LYS A 63 -18.78 -18.16 18.15
N GLN A 64 -19.03 -18.21 16.85
CA GLN A 64 -20.14 -18.97 16.31
C GLN A 64 -19.85 -20.47 16.45
N GLU A 65 -18.66 -20.92 16.06
CA GLU A 65 -18.18 -22.28 16.27
C GLU A 65 -18.27 -22.71 17.75
N CYS A 66 -17.84 -21.86 18.69
CA CYS A 66 -17.95 -22.15 20.12
C CYS A 66 -19.39 -22.38 20.58
N LYS A 67 -20.37 -21.62 20.06
CA LYS A 67 -21.78 -21.86 20.39
C LYS A 67 -22.27 -23.16 19.76
N ASP A 68 -21.90 -23.42 18.52
CA ASP A 68 -22.33 -24.59 17.76
C ASP A 68 -21.76 -25.89 18.37
N ALA A 69 -20.58 -25.80 19.00
CA ALA A 69 -19.97 -26.85 19.81
C ALA A 69 -20.60 -27.01 21.22
N GLY A 70 -21.67 -26.28 21.54
CA GLY A 70 -22.34 -26.35 22.85
C GLY A 70 -21.62 -25.59 23.96
N GLY A 71 -20.65 -24.73 23.63
CA GLY A 71 -19.91 -23.92 24.59
C GLY A 71 -20.80 -22.92 25.35
N ASN A 72 -20.42 -22.62 26.59
CA ASN A 72 -21.17 -21.66 27.39
C ASN A 72 -20.99 -20.22 26.86
N ARG A 73 -21.97 -19.35 27.14
CA ARG A 73 -21.97 -17.97 26.64
C ARG A 73 -20.80 -17.11 27.14
N ILE A 74 -20.29 -17.38 28.34
CA ILE A 74 -19.18 -16.66 28.97
C ILE A 74 -17.89 -17.02 28.24
N ASP A 75 -17.62 -18.31 28.07
CA ASP A 75 -16.42 -18.85 27.42
C ASP A 75 -16.34 -18.35 25.97
N CYS A 76 -17.43 -18.46 25.20
CA CYS A 76 -17.45 -17.96 23.83
C CYS A 76 -17.29 -16.42 23.74
N ARG A 77 -17.61 -15.67 24.81
CA ARG A 77 -17.33 -14.23 24.88
C ARG A 77 -15.88 -13.96 25.26
N HIS A 78 -15.29 -14.78 26.12
CA HIS A 78 -13.89 -14.71 26.52
C HIS A 78 -12.96 -15.03 25.34
N GLN A 79 -13.17 -16.15 24.66
CA GLN A 79 -12.40 -16.54 23.48
C GLN A 79 -12.45 -15.46 22.39
N LYS A 80 -13.64 -14.91 22.11
CA LYS A 80 -13.79 -13.75 21.19
C LYS A 80 -12.98 -12.53 21.62
N ARG A 81 -12.86 -12.27 22.91
CA ARG A 81 -12.06 -11.14 23.42
C ARG A 81 -10.58 -11.42 23.25
N GLU A 82 -10.13 -12.63 23.54
CA GLU A 82 -8.73 -13.07 23.40
C GLU A 82 -8.25 -12.94 21.95
N ILE A 83 -8.99 -13.50 20.99
CA ILE A 83 -8.65 -13.40 19.56
C ILE A 83 -8.52 -11.93 19.12
N LYS A 84 -9.42 -11.07 19.61
CA LYS A 84 -9.35 -9.63 19.32
C LYS A 84 -8.15 -8.94 19.97
N GLN A 85 -7.76 -9.36 21.16
CA GLN A 85 -6.59 -8.79 21.84
C GLN A 85 -5.30 -9.23 21.16
N ASP A 86 -5.18 -10.49 20.77
CA ASP A 86 -4.07 -11.01 19.98
C ASP A 86 -3.91 -10.24 18.66
N ALA A 87 -5.00 -10.11 17.88
CA ALA A 87 -4.97 -9.33 16.64
C ALA A 87 -4.61 -7.85 16.85
N ARG A 88 -4.99 -7.25 17.99
CA ARG A 88 -4.59 -5.87 18.33
C ARG A 88 -3.11 -5.78 18.72
N GLY A 89 -2.57 -6.79 19.39
CA GLY A 89 -1.15 -6.96 19.71
C GLY A 89 -0.33 -7.04 18.44
N LYS A 90 -0.61 -8.04 17.58
CA LYS A 90 0.02 -8.22 16.26
C LYS A 90 -0.02 -6.94 15.42
N ALA A 91 -1.16 -6.27 15.37
CA ALA A 91 -1.30 -5.02 14.64
C ALA A 91 -0.61 -3.80 15.29
N ARG A 92 -0.28 -3.86 16.59
CA ARG A 92 0.57 -2.86 17.24
C ARG A 92 2.02 -3.15 16.87
N ASP A 93 2.42 -4.41 16.87
CA ASP A 93 3.78 -4.84 16.53
C ASP A 93 4.08 -4.57 15.06
N MET A 94 3.15 -4.77 14.12
CA MET A 94 3.34 -4.34 12.72
C MET A 94 3.50 -2.81 12.56
N LYS A 95 2.83 -2.04 13.42
CA LYS A 95 2.83 -0.57 13.32
C LYS A 95 4.09 0.07 13.92
N TYR A 96 4.64 -0.55 14.97
CA TYR A 96 5.70 0.04 15.80
C TYR A 96 6.91 -0.87 15.99
N GLY A 97 6.76 -2.18 15.79
CA GLY A 97 7.84 -3.13 15.82
C GLY A 97 8.81 -2.86 14.67
N THR A 98 10.10 -2.92 14.99
CA THR A 98 11.17 -2.91 14.01
C THR A 98 11.00 -4.16 13.16
N THR A 99 10.67 -3.99 11.88
CA THR A 99 10.73 -5.05 10.88
C THR A 99 12.15 -5.64 10.89
N GLY A 100 12.36 -6.76 11.58
CA GLY A 100 13.69 -7.36 11.74
C GLY A 100 13.81 -8.59 12.64
N GLU A 101 12.75 -9.03 13.33
CA GLU A 101 12.88 -10.07 14.37
C GLU A 101 11.76 -11.11 14.35
N ALA A 102 11.33 -11.53 13.15
CA ALA A 102 10.35 -12.61 12.99
C ALA A 102 10.81 -13.77 12.08
N ASP A 103 12.03 -13.73 11.54
CA ASP A 103 12.61 -14.79 10.69
C ASP A 103 14.07 -15.14 11.11
N LYS A 104 14.27 -15.54 12.37
CA LYS A 104 15.46 -16.29 12.79
C LYS A 104 15.08 -17.48 13.65
#